data_AF-A0A2N7VQX6-F1
#
_entry.id   AF-A0A2N7VQX6-F1
#
_cell.length_a   1.000
_cell.length_b   1.000
_cell.length_c   1.000
_cell.angle_alpha   90.00
_cell.angle_beta   90.00
_cell.angle_gamma   90.00
#
_symmetry.space_group_name_H-M   'P 1'
#
loop_
_entity.id
_entity.type
_entity.pdbx_description
1 polymer ?
#
loop_
_entity_poly.entity_id
_entity_poly.type
_entity_poly.pdbx_seq_one_letter_code
_entity_poly.pdbx_strand_id
1 'polypeptide(L)'
;MAGPVDKQRQRPEFRNIGLGQILTAYRLPLAGRVSILHRVSGAALFLFLPFLLYLFSQSLTSELSFEVFKGFLSNIIVKLI
;
A
#
# COMPACT_ATOMS: atom_id res chain seq x y z
N MET A 1 38.56 -21.53 -36.22
CA MET A 1 37.30 -21.07 -36.84
C MET A 1 36.25 -20.92 -35.74
N ALA A 2 35.99 -19.69 -35.30
CA ALA A 2 34.84 -19.37 -34.45
C ALA A 2 34.05 -18.29 -35.19
N GLY A 3 32.82 -18.60 -35.58
CA GLY A 3 31.92 -17.67 -36.27
C GLY A 3 31.43 -16.56 -35.32
N PRO A 4 30.96 -15.42 -35.85
CA PRO A 4 30.52 -14.29 -35.03
C PRO A 4 29.28 -14.67 -34.22
N VAL A 5 29.32 -14.40 -32.91
CA VAL A 5 28.20 -14.58 -31.99
C VAL A 5 27.16 -13.50 -32.30
N ASP A 6 26.01 -13.91 -32.85
CA ASP A 6 24.87 -13.03 -33.08
C ASP A 6 24.37 -12.47 -31.73
N LYS A 7 24.59 -11.18 -31.50
CA LYS A 7 23.98 -10.45 -30.39
C LYS A 7 22.45 -10.48 -30.59
N GLN A 8 21.75 -11.27 -29.78
CA GLN A 8 20.29 -11.27 -29.71
C GLN A 8 19.78 -9.83 -29.59
N ARG A 9 19.12 -9.32 -30.64
CA ARG A 9 18.45 -8.02 -30.62
C ARG A 9 17.33 -8.08 -29.60
N GLN A 10 17.48 -7.36 -28.48
CA GLN A 10 16.44 -7.26 -27.46
C GLN A 10 15.17 -6.68 -28.08
N ARG A 11 14.05 -7.39 -27.93
CA ARG A 11 12.74 -6.91 -28.40
C ARG A 11 12.37 -5.64 -27.63
N PRO A 12 11.71 -4.67 -28.26
CA PRO A 12 11.27 -3.46 -27.58
C PRO A 12 10.36 -3.81 -26.39
N GLU A 13 10.74 -3.39 -25.19
CA GLU A 13 9.92 -3.50 -23.99
C GLU A 13 9.20 -2.18 -23.73
N PHE A 14 7.88 -2.18 -23.81
CA PHE A 14 7.07 -1.01 -23.47
C PHE A 14 6.86 -0.95 -21.96
N ARG A 15 7.73 -0.22 -21.26
CA ARG A 15 7.69 -0.03 -19.79
C ARG A 15 6.90 1.21 -19.35
N ASN A 16 6.39 2.00 -20.30
CA ASN A 16 5.82 3.33 -20.07
C ASN A 16 4.29 3.33 -20.03
N ILE A 17 3.69 2.41 -19.27
CA ILE A 17 2.27 2.55 -18.89
C ILE A 17 2.19 3.43 -17.66
N GLY A 18 1.66 4.65 -17.81
CA GLY A 18 1.50 5.57 -16.68
C GLY A 18 0.58 4.98 -15.61
N LEU A 19 0.79 5.33 -14.33
CA LEU A 19 -0.07 4.88 -13.22
C LEU A 19 -1.57 5.12 -13.49
N GLY A 20 -1.90 6.24 -14.14
CA GLY A 20 -3.25 6.55 -14.59
C GLY A 20 -3.80 5.53 -15.59
N GLN A 21 -2.99 5.08 -16.56
CA GLN A 21 -3.43 4.08 -17.55
C GLN A 21 -3.66 2.70 -16.91
N ILE A 22 -2.87 2.31 -15.91
CA ILE A 22 -3.07 1.05 -15.18
C ILE A 22 -4.42 1.06 -14.45
N LEU A 23 -4.80 2.20 -13.87
CA LEU A 23 -6.02 2.31 -13.06
C LEU A 23 -7.28 2.60 -13.89
N THR A 24 -7.18 3.31 -15.02
CA THR A 24 -8.37 3.78 -15.78
C THR A 24 -8.48 3.23 -17.19
N ALA A 25 -7.37 2.98 -17.89
CA ALA A 25 -7.37 2.60 -19.31
C ALA A 25 -7.20 1.09 -19.53
N TYR A 26 -6.52 0.40 -18.61
CA TYR A 26 -6.22 -1.02 -18.73
C TYR A 26 -7.36 -1.87 -18.15
N ARG A 27 -7.92 -2.79 -18.95
CA ARG A 27 -8.92 -3.77 -18.49
C ARG A 27 -8.25 -4.84 -17.63
N LEU A 28 -7.88 -4.50 -16.40
CA LEU A 28 -7.40 -5.48 -15.44
C LEU A 28 -8.51 -6.45 -15.06
N PRO A 29 -8.21 -7.77 -15.04
CA PRO A 29 -9.12 -8.75 -14.43
C PRO A 29 -9.30 -8.41 -12.95
N LEU A 30 -10.43 -8.83 -12.36
CA LEU A 30 -10.77 -8.55 -10.95
C LEU A 30 -9.63 -8.97 -10.00
N ALA A 31 -9.03 -10.15 -10.22
CA ALA A 31 -7.89 -10.64 -9.45
C ALA A 31 -6.69 -9.67 -9.49
N GLY A 32 -6.42 -9.06 -10.65
CA GLY A 32 -5.37 -8.05 -10.80
C GLY A 32 -5.60 -6.84 -9.91
N ARG A 33 -6.82 -6.29 -9.91
CA ARG A 33 -7.19 -5.15 -9.03
C ARG A 33 -7.06 -5.49 -7.55
N VAL A 34 -7.59 -6.65 -7.13
CA VAL A 34 -7.52 -7.09 -5.73
C VAL A 34 -6.06 -7.26 -5.29
N SER A 35 -5.19 -7.80 -6.15
CA SER A 35 -3.77 -7.95 -5.82
C SER A 35 -3.07 -6.61 -5.57
N ILE A 36 -3.42 -5.57 -6.36
CA ILE A 36 -2.88 -4.22 -6.19
C ILE A 36 -3.41 -3.63 -4.89
N LEU A 37 -4.72 -3.71 -4.64
CA LEU A 37 -5.34 -3.22 -3.41
C LEU A 37 -4.72 -3.89 -2.17
N HIS A 38 -4.54 -5.20 -2.19
CA HIS A 38 -3.93 -5.93 -1.07
C HIS A 38 -2.51 -5.43 -0.76
N ARG A 39 -1.69 -5.16 -1.80
CA ARG A 39 -0.35 -4.60 -1.61
C ARG A 39 -0.39 -3.20 -1.02
N VAL A 40 -1.30 -2.35 -1.51
CA VAL A 40 -1.49 -1.00 -1.00
C VAL A 40 -1.98 -1.04 0.46
N SER A 41 -2.93 -1.90 0.80
CA SER A 41 -3.40 -2.12 2.16
C SER A 41 -2.25 -2.57 3.09
N GLY A 42 -1.40 -3.49 2.63
CA GLY A 42 -0.22 -3.93 3.39
C GLY A 42 0.79 -2.80 3.62
N ALA A 43 1.08 -1.99 2.60
CA ALA A 43 1.98 -0.85 2.72
C ALA A 43 1.41 0.23 3.66
N ALA A 44 0.10 0.52 3.56
CA ALA A 44 -0.58 1.44 4.45
C ALA A 44 -0.51 0.95 5.90
N LEU A 45 -0.84 -0.32 6.17
CA LEU A 45 -0.75 -0.90 7.51
C LEU A 45 0.68 -0.82 8.07
N PHE A 46 1.69 -1.13 7.25
CA PHE A 46 3.09 -1.03 7.68
C PHE A 46 3.47 0.39 8.08
N LEU A 47 3.05 1.39 7.31
CA LEU A 47 3.29 2.80 7.62
C LEU A 47 2.56 3.26 8.88
N PHE A 48 1.31 2.81 9.07
CA PHE A 48 0.50 3.15 10.25
C PHE A 48 0.83 2.31 11.49
N LEU A 49 1.56 1.20 11.35
CA LEU A 49 1.88 0.30 12.44
C LEU A 49 2.48 0.98 13.68
N PRO A 50 3.52 1.84 13.59
CA PRO A 50 4.06 2.52 14.77
C PRO A 50 3.03 3.43 15.45
N PHE A 51 2.16 4.08 14.67
CA PHE A 51 1.09 4.91 15.19
C PHE A 51 0.01 4.08 15.91
N LEU A 52 -0.39 2.93 15.34
CA LEU A 52 -1.34 2.01 15.96
C LEU A 52 -0.79 1.42 17.27
N LEU A 53 0.51 1.07 17.31
CA LEU A 53 1.16 0.59 18.52
C LEU A 53 1.25 1.68 19.60
N TYR A 54 1.48 2.94 19.20
CA TYR A 54 1.40 4.07 20.12
C TYR A 54 0.00 4.24 20.73
N LEU A 55 -1.05 4.23 19.91
CA LEU A 55 -2.43 4.29 20.40
C LEU A 55 -2.76 3.10 21.32
N PHE A 56 -2.28 1.91 20.98
CA PHE A 56 -2.41 0.72 21.82
C PHE A 56 -1.67 0.87 23.16
N SER A 57 -0.49 1.49 23.18
CA SER A 57 0.21 1.80 24.43
C SER A 57 -0.60 2.77 25.29
N GLN A 58 -1.20 3.82 24.70
CA GLN A 58 -2.05 4.75 25.44
C GLN A 58 -3.27 4.06 26.06
N SER A 59 -3.83 3.04 25.42
CA SER A 59 -4.99 2.33 25.95
C SER A 59 -4.70 1.50 27.21
N LEU A 60 -3.42 1.17 27.47
CA LEU A 60 -3.00 0.30 28.57
C LEU A 60 -2.20 1.01 29.69
N THR A 61 -1.69 2.22 29.44
CA THR A 61 -0.68 2.85 30.31
C THR A 61 -1.25 3.39 31.63
N SER A 62 -2.37 4.11 31.58
CA SER A 62 -3.00 4.71 32.77
C SER A 62 -4.45 5.12 32.48
N GLU A 63 -5.22 5.43 33.53
CA GLU A 63 -6.58 5.97 33.37
C GLU A 63 -6.58 7.27 32.56
N LEU A 64 -5.64 8.19 32.84
CA LEU A 64 -5.51 9.44 32.11
C LEU A 64 -5.18 9.21 30.62
N SER A 65 -4.23 8.32 30.33
CA SER A 65 -3.87 7.94 28.95
C SER A 65 -5.05 7.29 28.22
N PHE A 66 -5.84 6.49 28.93
CA PHE A 66 -7.03 5.85 28.38
C PHE A 66 -8.14 6.87 28.06
N GLU A 67 -8.32 7.92 28.87
CA GLU A 67 -9.25 9.02 28.54
C GLU A 67 -8.82 9.75 27.27
N VAL A 68 -7.51 10.01 27.09
CA VAL A 68 -6.99 10.60 25.85
C VAL A 68 -7.23 9.68 24.65
N PHE A 69 -6.95 8.39 24.79
CA PHE A 69 -7.23 7.38 23.77
C PHE A 69 -8.71 7.35 23.36
N LYS A 70 -9.62 7.31 24.35
CA LYS A 70 -11.08 7.35 24.12
C LYS A 70 -11.52 8.65 23.47
N GLY A 71 -11.02 9.79 23.93
CA GLY A 71 -11.33 11.09 23.37
C GLY A 71 -10.90 11.17 21.90
N PHE A 72 -9.69 10.70 21.58
CA PHE A 72 -9.19 10.64 20.21
C PHE A 72 -10.08 9.79 19.30
N LEU A 73 -10.42 8.56 19.73
CA LEU A 73 -11.29 7.64 18.97
C LEU A 73 -12.76 8.06 18.92
N SER A 74 -13.20 8.98 19.78
CA SER A 74 -14.57 9.49 19.76
C SER A 74 -14.85 10.45 18.60
N ASN A 75 -13.80 11.01 17.99
CA ASN A 75 -13.92 11.89 16.83
C ASN A 75 -14.52 11.14 15.63
N ILE A 76 -15.57 11.72 15.04
CA ILE A 76 -16.28 11.08 13.92
C ILE A 76 -15.38 10.84 12.70
N ILE A 77 -14.44 11.76 12.44
CA ILE A 77 -13.48 11.64 11.34
C ILE A 77 -12.57 10.42 11.55
N VAL A 78 -12.11 10.19 12.77
CA VAL A 78 -11.25 9.06 13.13
C VAL A 78 -11.98 7.72 12.99
N LYS A 79 -13.32 7.71 13.20
CA LYS A 79 -14.14 6.50 13.04
C LYS A 79 -14.48 6.17 11.58
N LEU A 80 -14.48 7.16 10.70
CA LEU A 80 -14.90 7.01 9.30
C LEU A 80 -13.76 6.56 8.37
N ILE A 81 -12.53 6.80 8.79
CA ILE A 81 -11.31 6.36 8.09
C ILE A 81 -10.94 4.97 8.59
#